data_AF-A0A7C3TSR8-F1
#
_entry.id   AF-A0A7C3TSR8-F1
#
_cell.length_a   1.000
_cell.length_b   1.000
_cell.length_c   1.000
_cell.angle_alpha   90.00
_cell.angle_beta   90.00
_cell.angle_gamma   90.00
#
_symmetry.space_group_name_H-M   'P 1'
#
loop_
_entity.id
_entity.type
_entity.pdbx_description
1 polymer ?
#
loop_
_entity_poly.entity_id
_entity_poly.type
_entity_poly.pdbx_seq_one_letter_code
_entity_poly.pdbx_strand_id
1 'polypeptide(L)' 'MSYRKSIEALFWGIGVVLFFFFGGGPEKAEAKTRIPRIHVLLEEIDFGEVRAGSTVTQEFIVRNYGNGLLKILQVRPG' A
#
# COMPACT_ATOMS: atom_id res chain seq x y z
N MET A 1 -46.55 -33.78 -6.31
CA MET A 1 -45.41 -34.33 -5.53
C MET A 1 -44.58 -35.16 -6.50
N SER A 2 -43.55 -34.64 -7.16
CA SER A 2 -42.17 -34.92 -6.73
C SER A 2 -41.17 -34.29 -7.74
N TYR A 3 -41.19 -32.97 -7.95
CA TYR A 3 -40.17 -32.26 -8.74
C TYR A 3 -39.16 -31.50 -7.87
N ARG A 4 -39.38 -31.43 -6.55
CA ARG A 4 -38.48 -30.78 -5.60
C ARG A 4 -37.31 -31.65 -5.14
N LYS A 5 -37.37 -32.97 -5.34
CA LYS A 5 -36.30 -33.90 -4.91
C LYS A 5 -35.11 -33.93 -5.88
N SER A 6 -35.27 -33.45 -7.11
CA SER A 6 -34.26 -33.56 -8.17
C SER A 6 -33.23 -32.42 -8.18
N ILE A 7 -33.55 -31.28 -7.57
CA ILE A 7 -32.68 -30.09 -7.54
C ILE A 7 -31.62 -30.21 -6.44
N GLU A 8 -31.91 -30.89 -5.33
CA GLU A 8 -30.94 -31.07 -4.23
C GLU A 8 -29.81 -32.05 -4.56
N ALA A 9 -30.06 -33.02 -5.44
CA ALA A 9 -29.04 -33.98 -5.89
C ALA A 9 -27.98 -33.36 -6.82
N LEU A 10 -28.26 -32.19 -7.41
CA LEU A 10 -27.32 -31.51 -8.32
C LEU A 10 -26.21 -30.72 -7.58
N PHE A 11 -26.40 -30.43 -6.29
CA PHE A 11 -25.48 -29.57 -5.52
C PHE A 11 -24.34 -30.30 -4.79
N TRP A 12 -24.36 -31.65 -4.71
CA TRP A 12 -23.28 -32.39 -4.04
C TRP A 12 -22.23 -33.02 -4.98
N GLY A 13 -22.48 -33.09 -6.29
CA GLY A 13 -21.56 -33.73 -7.25
C GLY A 13 -21.01 -32.81 -8.35
N ILE A 14 -21.81 -31.88 -8.87
CA ILE A 14 -21.45 -31.10 -10.07
C ILE A 14 -20.79 -29.76 -9.72
N GLY A 15 -21.19 -29.15 -8.60
CA GLY A 15 -20.62 -27.88 -8.12
C GLY A 15 -19.14 -27.97 -7.76
N VAL A 16 -18.68 -29.13 -7.26
CA VAL A 16 -17.27 -29.38 -6.92
C VAL A 16 -16.43 -29.56 -8.19
N VAL A 17 -16.97 -30.26 -9.21
CA VAL A 17 -16.26 -30.55 -10.45
C VAL A 17 -16.05 -29.30 -11.30
N LEU A 18 -17.04 -28.40 -11.38
CA LEU A 18 -16.90 -27.11 -12.08
C LEU A 18 -15.82 -26.20 -11.44
N PHE A 19 -15.63 -26.30 -10.12
CA PHE A 19 -14.59 -25.57 -9.38
C PHE A 19 -13.16 -26.03 -9.74
N PHE A 20 -13.00 -27.27 -10.22
CA PHE A 20 -11.70 -27.80 -10.67
C PHE A 20 -11.42 -27.56 -12.17
N PHE A 21 -12.46 -27.40 -13.02
CA PHE A 21 -12.29 -27.21 -14.46
C PHE A 21 -12.32 -25.75 -14.93
N PHE A 22 -13.07 -24.85 -14.27
CA PHE A 22 -12.94 -23.40 -14.45
C PHE A 22 -11.85 -22.91 -13.51
N GLY A 23 -10.60 -23.06 -13.93
CA GLY A 23 -9.39 -22.74 -13.19
C GLY A 23 -9.26 -21.27 -12.80
N GLY A 24 -10.06 -20.85 -11.84
CA GLY A 24 -9.88 -19.66 -11.03
C GLY A 24 -9.73 -20.10 -9.58
N GLY A 25 -8.73 -20.94 -9.30
CA GLY A 25 -8.20 -21.02 -7.94
C GLY A 25 -7.82 -19.60 -7.47
N PRO A 26 -7.68 -19.33 -6.17
CA PRO A 26 -7.19 -18.04 -5.74
C PRO A 26 -5.82 -17.83 -6.39
N GLU A 27 -5.81 -17.05 -7.47
CA GLU A 27 -4.62 -16.57 -8.14
C GLU A 27 -3.77 -16.01 -7.01
N LYS A 28 -2.62 -16.65 -6.77
CA LYS A 28 -1.72 -16.22 -5.70
C LYS A 28 -1.41 -14.76 -6.00
N ALA A 29 -2.06 -13.84 -5.29
CA ALA A 29 -1.88 -12.43 -5.49
C ALA A 29 -0.40 -12.15 -5.21
N GLU A 30 0.35 -11.91 -6.28
CA GLU A 30 1.77 -11.63 -6.18
C GLU A 30 1.90 -10.37 -5.34
N ALA A 31 2.58 -10.48 -4.19
CA ALA A 31 2.68 -9.38 -3.25
C ALA A 31 3.49 -8.26 -3.90
N LYS A 32 2.80 -7.28 -4.49
CA LYS A 32 3.41 -6.10 -5.11
C LYS A 32 4.35 -5.45 -4.11
N THR A 33 5.64 -5.43 -4.42
CA THR A 33 6.66 -4.80 -3.56
C THR A 33 6.29 -3.35 -3.31
N ARG A 34 6.23 -2.98 -2.04
CA ARG A 34 5.89 -1.63 -1.60
C ARG A 34 7.16 -0.87 -1.30
N ILE A 35 7.56 0.03 -2.20
CA ILE A 35 8.81 0.78 -2.12
C ILE A 35 8.47 2.23 -1.77
N PRO A 36 8.96 2.79 -0.65
CA PRO A 36 8.83 4.22 -0.38
C PRO A 36 9.73 5.00 -1.36
N ARG A 37 9.25 6.15 -1.84
CA ARG A 37 10.06 7.05 -2.67
C ARG A 37 10.02 8.44 -2.05
N ILE A 38 11.12 8.82 -1.43
CA ILE A 38 11.26 10.14 -0.82
C ILE A 38 11.44 11.20 -1.91
N HIS A 39 10.77 12.33 -1.71
CA HIS A 39 10.96 13.53 -2.48
C HIS A 39 10.96 14.73 -1.53
N VAL A 40 11.98 15.57 -1.64
CA VAL A 40 12.16 16.77 -0.83
C VAL A 40 12.09 17.96 -1.78
N LEU A 41 11.30 18.98 -1.41
CA LEU A 41 11.08 20.15 -2.28
C LEU A 41 12.25 21.13 -2.28
N LEU A 42 12.99 21.18 -1.18
CA LEU A 42 14.14 22.05 -0.96
C LEU A 42 15.32 21.18 -0.56
N GLU A 43 16.37 21.20 -1.36
CA GLU A 43 17.61 20.46 -1.06
C GLU A 43 18.51 21.24 -0.10
N GLU A 44 18.33 22.56 -0.04
CA GLU A 44 19.09 23.49 0.80
C GLU A 44 18.13 24.53 1.39
N ILE A 45 18.41 24.95 2.63
CA ILE A 45 17.66 25.99 3.34
C ILE A 45 18.67 26.97 3.94
N ASP A 46 18.64 28.20 3.47
CA ASP A 46 19.37 29.30 4.08
C ASP A 46 18.53 29.92 5.21
N PHE A 47 19.14 30.06 6.39
CA PHE A 47 18.55 30.71 7.55
C PHE A 47 18.85 32.22 7.58
N GLY A 48 19.76 32.69 6.72
CA GLY A 48 20.20 34.07 6.64
C GLY A 48 20.87 34.55 7.93
N GLU A 49 20.71 35.84 8.21
CA GLU A 49 21.21 36.45 9.45
C GLU A 49 20.31 36.10 10.64
N VAL A 50 20.81 35.28 11.54
CA VAL A 50 20.14 34.98 12.82
C VAL A 50 20.77 35.82 13.92
N ARG A 51 19.98 36.72 14.52
CA ARG A 51 20.46 37.58 15.61
C ARG A 51 20.76 36.76 16.86
N ALA A 52 21.80 37.14 17.59
CA ALA A 52 22.17 36.46 18.84
C ALA A 52 20.99 36.46 19.83
N GLY A 53 20.70 35.28 20.39
CA GLY A 53 19.57 35.08 21.31
C GLY A 53 18.19 35.00 20.65
N SER A 54 18.10 35.07 19.32
CA SER A 54 16.85 34.89 18.57
C SER A 54 16.75 33.51 17.94
N THR A 55 15.53 33.12 17.56
CA THR A 55 15.23 31.86 16.87
C THR A 55 14.59 32.16 15.52
N VAL A 56 15.08 31.50 14.47
CA VAL A 56 14.46 31.49 13.13
C VAL A 56 14.01 30.05 12.84
N THR A 57 12.76 29.89 12.42
CA THR A 57 12.18 28.60 12.05
C THR A 57 11.97 28.56 10.55
N GLN A 58 12.48 27.52 9.90
CA GLN A 58 12.24 27.25 8.49
C GLN A 58 11.49 25.92 8.34
N GLU A 59 10.52 25.89 7.44
CA GLU A 59 9.71 24.71 7.15
C GLU A 59 10.08 24.14 5.78
N PHE A 60 10.10 22.82 5.67
CA PHE A 60 10.25 22.14 4.40
C PHE A 60 9.34 20.92 4.33
N ILE A 61 9.02 20.53 3.09
CA ILE A 61 8.05 19.48 2.83
C ILE A 61 8.76 18.23 2.31
N VAL A 62 8.51 17.11 2.98
CA VAL A 62 8.91 15.77 2.54
C VAL A 62 7.66 15.03 2.07
N ARG A 63 7.72 14.46 0.86
CA ARG A 63 6.65 13.67 0.27
C ARG A 63 7.10 12.24 -0.01
N ASN A 64 6.19 11.30 0.20
CA ASN A 64 6.37 9.91 -0.22
C ASN A 64 5.57 9.66 -1.50
N TYR A 65 6.26 9.64 -2.64
CA TYR A 65 5.65 9.29 -3.93
C TYR A 65 5.64 7.79 -4.22
N GLY A 66 6.11 6.97 -3.27
CA GLY A 66 6.11 5.52 -3.36
C GLY A 66 4.79 4.90 -2.89
N ASN A 67 4.69 3.59 -3.03
CA ASN A 67 3.59 2.79 -2.49
C ASN A 67 3.99 2.06 -1.17
N GLY A 68 5.23 2.24 -0.72
CA GLY A 68 5.73 1.77 0.57
C GLY A 68 5.62 2.81 1.68
N LEU A 69 5.65 2.34 2.92
CA LEU A 69 5.64 3.19 4.11
C LEU A 69 6.98 3.91 4.24
N LEU A 70 6.96 5.24 4.24
CA LEU A 70 8.13 6.07 4.57
C LEU A 70 8.16 6.31 6.08
N LYS A 71 9.25 5.91 6.74
CA LYS A 71 9.51 6.20 8.16
C LYS A 71 10.68 7.19 8.25
N ILE A 72 10.49 8.30 8.95
CA ILE A 72 11.56 9.24 9.27
C ILE A 72 12.13 8.84 10.62
N LEU A 73 13.41 8.48 10.66
CA LEU A 73 14.07 8.02 11.88
C LEU A 73 14.88 9.13 12.56
N GLN A 74 15.45 10.04 11.77
CA GLN A 74 16.32 11.09 12.27
C GLN A 74 16.28 12.29 11.33
N VAL A 75 16.43 13.48 11.92
CA VAL A 75 16.72 14.73 11.22
C VAL A 75 18.00 15.28 11.85
N ARG A 76 19.00 15.60 11.03
CA ARG A 76 20.29 16.14 11.49
C ARG A 76 20.53 17.47 10.78
N PRO A 77 20.88 18.55 11.50
CA PRO A 77 21.51 19.70 10.88
C PRO A 77 22.88 19.26 10.33
N GLY A 78 23.21 19.75 9.13
CA GLY A 78 24.50 19.52 8.47
C GLY A 78 25.65 20.25 9.13
#